data_AF-A0A920MZW9-F1
#
_entry.id   AF-A0A920MZW9-F1
#
_cell.length_a   1.000
_cell.length_b   1.000
_cell.length_c   1.000
_cell.angle_alpha   90.00
_cell.angle_beta   90.00
_cell.angle_gamma   90.00
#
_symmetry.space_group_name_H-M   'P 1'
#
loop_
_entity.id
_entity.type
_entity.pdbx_description
1 polymer ?
#
loop_
_entity_poly.entity_id
_entity_poly.type
_entity_poly.pdbx_seq_one_letter_code
_entity_poly.pdbx_strand_id
1 'polypeptide(L)' 'MFFPGSAPIYINGQLVGGLGVSGDGVDQDDVVTAAGVANFQPQAGVLRADQVKVDGVRLPYIKFLRHPEG' A
#
# COMPACT_ATOMS: atom_id res chain seq x y z
N MET A 1 8.18 -4.07 -5.08
CA MET A 1 8.65 -2.67 -5.17
C MET A 1 8.67 -2.14 -3.74
N PHE A 2 9.76 -1.54 -3.28
CA PHE A 2 9.90 -1.13 -1.87
C PHE A 2 10.13 0.39 -1.80
N PHE A 3 9.05 1.13 -2.02
CA PHE A 3 8.96 2.59 -1.81
C PHE A 3 7.48 3.00 -1.64
N PRO A 4 7.18 4.13 -0.97
CA PRO A 4 5.82 4.67 -0.87
C PRO A 4 5.31 5.08 -2.25
N GLY A 5 4.09 4.66 -2.60
CA GLY A 5 3.55 4.74 -3.95
C GLY A 5 3.49 3.38 -4.65
N SER A 6 3.52 2.26 -3.91
CA SER A 6 3.42 0.95 -4.54
C SER A 6 2.54 -0.03 -3.76
N ALA A 7 1.80 -0.87 -4.48
CA ALA A 7 0.95 -1.90 -3.90
C ALA A 7 0.81 -3.13 -4.80
N PRO A 8 0.70 -4.34 -4.22
CA PRO A 8 0.40 -5.54 -4.99
C PRO A 8 -1.03 -5.51 -5.55
N ILE A 9 -1.23 -6.12 -6.71
CA ILE A 9 -2.52 -6.28 -7.38
C ILE A 9 -2.95 -7.74 -7.29
N TYR A 10 -4.12 -7.99 -6.71
CA TYR A 10 -4.75 -9.30 -6.64
C TYR A 10 -6.01 -9.35 -7.51
N ILE A 11 -6.15 -10.42 -8.29
CA ILE A 11 -7.36 -10.74 -9.05
C ILE A 11 -7.76 -12.16 -8.70
N ASN A 12 -9.03 -12.37 -8.33
CA ASN A 12 -9.55 -13.68 -7.89
C ASN A 12 -8.70 -14.34 -6.78
N GLY A 13 -8.11 -13.53 -5.88
CA GLY A 13 -7.24 -14.00 -4.79
C GLY A 13 -5.80 -14.31 -5.19
N GLN A 14 -5.45 -14.23 -6.47
CA GLN A 14 -4.10 -14.48 -6.96
C GLN A 14 -3.33 -13.17 -7.15
N LEU A 15 -2.08 -13.13 -6.69
CA LEU A 15 -1.15 -12.03 -7.00
C LEU A 15 -0.85 -12.05 -8.51
N VAL A 16 -1.22 -10.98 -9.21
CA VAL A 16 -1.02 -10.87 -10.67
C VAL A 16 0.02 -9.82 -11.05
N GLY A 17 0.46 -9.00 -10.10
CA GLY A 17 1.46 -7.96 -10.35
C GLY A 17 1.48 -6.90 -9.26
N GLY A 18 1.94 -5.70 -9.62
CA GLY A 18 1.95 -4.55 -8.74
C GLY A 18 1.71 -3.25 -9.50
N LEU A 19 1.11 -2.28 -8.82
CA LEU A 19 1.00 -0.89 -9.25
C LEU A 19 2.11 -0.08 -8.57
N GLY A 20 2.79 0.76 -9.34
CA GLY A 20 3.73 1.75 -8.84
C GLY A 20 3.35 3.13 -9.38
N VAL A 21 3.23 4.11 -8.50
CA VAL A 21 3.00 5.52 -8.78
C VAL A 21 4.24 6.29 -8.35
N SER A 22 4.65 7.25 -9.17
CA SER A 22 5.74 8.16 -8.86
C SER A 22 5.45 9.52 -9.46
N GLY A 23 5.59 10.58 -8.67
CA GLY A 23 5.43 11.94 -9.16
C GLY A 23 5.70 13.01 -8.11
N ASP A 24 4.69 13.27 -7.27
CA ASP A 24 4.76 14.31 -6.23
C ASP A 24 5.46 13.75 -4.97
N GLY A 25 5.22 14.34 -3.80
CA GLY A 25 5.69 13.81 -2.52
C GLY A 25 5.21 12.37 -2.28
N VAL A 26 6.05 11.60 -1.58
CA VAL A 26 5.81 10.19 -1.26
C VAL A 26 4.48 9.91 -0.55
N ASP A 27 3.98 10.87 0.22
CA ASP A 27 2.68 10.75 0.90
C ASP A 27 1.51 10.92 -0.10
N GLN A 28 1.66 11.76 -1.12
CA GLN A 28 0.70 11.88 -2.22
C GLN A 28 0.71 10.66 -3.14
N ASP A 29 1.89 10.11 -3.43
CA ASP A 29 2.02 8.89 -4.24
C ASP A 29 1.30 7.70 -3.58
N ASP A 30 1.38 7.57 -2.25
CA ASP A 30 0.64 6.56 -1.49
C ASP A 30 -0.89 6.77 -1.54
N VAL A 31 -1.38 8.01 -1.51
CA VAL A 31 -2.81 8.32 -1.67
C VAL A 31 -3.31 7.89 -3.05
N VAL A 32 -2.59 8.23 -4.12
CA VAL A 32 -2.96 7.86 -5.49
C VAL A 32 -2.89 6.34 -5.67
N THR A 33 -1.86 5.70 -5.11
CA THR A 33 -1.71 4.24 -5.15
C THR A 33 -2.87 3.55 -4.43
N ALA A 34 -3.24 4.02 -3.24
CA ALA A 34 -4.35 3.46 -2.48
C ALA A 34 -5.67 3.50 -3.26
N ALA A 35 -5.94 4.63 -3.93
CA ALA A 35 -7.10 4.78 -4.79
C ALA A 35 -7.03 3.84 -6.00
N GLY A 36 -5.86 3.73 -6.64
CA GLY A 36 -5.65 2.87 -7.81
C GLY A 36 -5.84 1.38 -7.53
N VAL A 37 -5.59 0.93 -6.30
CA VAL A 37 -5.67 -0.50 -5.93
C VAL A 37 -6.90 -0.87 -5.09
N ALA A 38 -7.86 0.05 -4.89
CA ALA A 38 -8.97 -0.13 -3.95
C ALA A 38 -9.76 -1.45 -4.12
N ASN A 39 -9.91 -1.95 -5.36
CA ASN A 39 -10.61 -3.20 -5.67
C ASN A 39 -9.68 -4.39 -5.97
N PHE A 40 -8.38 -4.21 -5.80
CA PHE A 40 -7.34 -5.20 -6.14
C PHE A 40 -6.48 -5.56 -4.93
N GLN A 41 -7.01 -5.35 -3.73
CA GLN A 41 -6.31 -5.60 -2.48
C GLN A 41 -6.17 -7.10 -2.19
N PRO A 42 -5.16 -7.50 -1.41
CA PRO A 42 -5.04 -8.87 -0.91
C PRO A 42 -6.30 -9.31 -0.14
N GLN A 43 -6.72 -10.55 -0.35
CA GLN A 43 -7.80 -11.17 0.41
C GLN A 43 -7.38 -11.45 1.86
N ALA A 44 -8.36 -11.67 2.74
CA ALA A 44 -8.11 -12.08 4.11
C ALA A 44 -7.24 -13.36 4.15
N GLY A 45 -6.26 -13.39 5.07
CA GLY A 45 -5.31 -14.49 5.21
C GLY A 45 -4.00 -14.32 4.42
N VAL A 46 -3.93 -13.36 3.50
CA VAL A 46 -2.66 -12.95 2.87
C VAL A 46 -1.91 -12.01 3.81
N LEU A 47 -0.67 -12.37 4.16
CA LEU A 47 0.15 -11.58 5.06
C LEU A 47 0.49 -10.21 4.44
N ARG A 48 0.11 -9.14 5.14
CA ARG A 48 0.38 -7.75 4.77
C ARG A 48 1.50 -7.16 5.63
N ALA A 49 2.23 -6.17 5.11
CA ALA A 49 3.37 -5.58 5.81
C ALA A 49 2.99 -5.04 7.21
N ASP A 50 1.82 -4.40 7.35
CA ASP A 50 1.32 -3.87 8.62
C ASP A 50 0.84 -4.94 9.62
N GLN A 51 0.85 -6.21 9.23
CA GLN A 51 0.65 -7.35 10.11
C GLN A 51 1.97 -7.92 10.64
N VAL A 52 3.12 -7.45 10.12
CA VAL A 52 4.46 -7.83 10.57
C VAL A 52 4.99 -6.79 11.55
N LYS A 53 5.63 -7.26 12.62
CA LYS A 53 6.38 -6.41 13.57
C LYS A 53 7.87 -6.71 13.51
N VAL A 54 8.68 -5.66 13.51
CA VAL A 54 10.14 -5.71 13.68
C VAL A 54 10.48 -4.87 14.90
N ASP A 55 11.16 -5.47 15.88
CA ASP A 55 11.47 -4.83 17.18
C ASP A 55 10.24 -4.20 17.87
N GLY A 56 9.09 -4.87 17.76
CA GLY A 56 7.82 -4.41 18.33
C GLY A 56 7.06 -3.36 17.51
N VAL A 57 7.66 -2.84 16.42
CA VAL A 57 7.08 -1.80 15.55
C VAL A 57 6.43 -2.44 14.31
N ARG A 58 5.20 -2.03 13.97
CA ARG A 58 4.54 -2.46 12.73
C ARG A 58 5.15 -1.79 11.52
N LEU A 59 5.38 -2.55 10.45
CA LEU A 59 5.80 -1.97 9.18
C LEU A 59 4.63 -1.21 8.53
N PRO A 60 4.88 -0.11 7.81
CA PRO A 60 3.83 0.54 7.03
C PRO A 60 3.42 -0.34 5.84
N TYR A 61 2.14 -0.26 5.46
CA TYR A 61 1.65 -0.84 4.20
C TYR A 61 1.37 0.25 3.16
N ILE A 62 0.51 1.20 3.51
CA ILE A 62 0.31 2.49 2.81
C ILE A 62 0.24 3.56 3.89
N LYS A 63 0.87 4.71 3.65
CA LYS A 63 0.87 5.86 4.55
C LYS A 63 -0.04 6.96 4.01
N PHE A 64 -1.07 7.31 4.77
CA PHE A 64 -1.92 8.46 4.47
C PHE A 64 -1.46 9.72 5.22
N LEU A 65 -1.89 10.88 4.74
CA LEU A 65 -1.64 12.18 5.37
C LEU A 65 -2.17 12.18 6.81
N ARG A 66 -1.36 12.67 7.75
CA ARG A 66 -1.77 12.82 9.16
C ARG A 66 -2.84 13.90 9.36
N HIS A 67 -2.80 14.95 8.55
CA HIS A 67 -3.77 16.04 8.52
C HIS A 67 -4.16 16.27 7.05
N PRO A 68 -5.19 15.56 6.55
CA PRO A 68 -5.56 15.63 5.14
C PRO A 68 -6.19 16.98 4.73
N GLU A 69 -6.66 17.77 5.70
CA GLU A 69 -7.33 19.07 5.49
C GLU A 69 -6.42 20.31 5.60
N GLY A 70 -5.22 20.19 6.19
CA GLY A 70 -4.34 21.33 6.46
C GLY A 70 -4.63 22.06 7.77
#